data_AF-A0A534LBN5-F1
#
_entry.id   AF-A0A534LBN5-F1
#
_cell.length_a   1.000
_cell.length_b   1.000
_cell.length_c   1.000
_cell.angle_alpha   90.00
_cell.angle_beta   90.00
_cell.angle_gamma   90.00
#
_symmetry.space_group_name_H-M   'P 1'
#
loop_
_entity.id
_entity.type
_entity.pdbx_description
1 polymer ?
#
loop_
_entity_poly.entity_id
_entity_poly.type
_entity_poly.pdbx_seq_one_letter_code
_entity_poly.pdbx_strand_id
1 'polypeptide(L)'
;TAVDYRSFTQSLSDDAVAAGARFLLGNEVASVDVAGDRLDVHLADRGGYRIFNDPRRKILVLVGRGNEPHRTRFLINCAGGNSIDLAHRLGVGLEYTDLYFRGEYWEIDPAYYHLASRNIYTVPRHPELPFLDPHWIIRADGRREIGPNAVPVAGPYTYRGFFDDPKELATKLLGSPLRNKLRLLVNPDFITLAAEEWASSVSKGVMAKRAQEFLPALRVKYLVRPGTAGVRASVVDRGGDFVKEAIELPGPRSYHITNYNSPGATGAPAYAAWIVQRLARAGHLDHLKPKAAKSAGSWDFERICGAIETPAS
;
A
#
# COMPACT_ATOMS: atom_id res chain seq x y z
N THR A 1 -14.46 -16.25 -1.45
CA THR A 1 -13.91 -16.05 -0.10
C THR A 1 -13.48 -14.61 0.02
N ALA A 2 -13.89 -13.93 1.08
CA ALA A 2 -13.46 -12.57 1.38
C ALA A 2 -12.73 -12.59 2.72
N VAL A 3 -11.63 -11.84 2.83
CA VAL A 3 -10.83 -11.76 4.04
C VAL A 3 -11.13 -10.44 4.74
N ASP A 4 -11.42 -10.51 6.03
CA ASP A 4 -11.43 -9.31 6.87
C ASP A 4 -9.98 -8.95 7.23
N TYR A 5 -9.35 -8.15 6.37
CA TYR A 5 -7.96 -7.74 6.58
C TYR A 5 -7.77 -6.93 7.86
N ARG A 6 -8.80 -6.26 8.39
CA ARG A 6 -8.68 -5.55 9.68
C ARG A 6 -8.50 -6.56 10.81
N SER A 7 -9.38 -7.55 10.87
CA SER A 7 -9.31 -8.61 11.89
C SER A 7 -8.04 -9.44 11.73
N PHE A 8 -7.64 -9.75 10.50
CA PHE A 8 -6.38 -10.44 10.20
C PHE A 8 -5.16 -9.65 10.70
N THR A 9 -5.04 -8.36 10.37
CA THR A 9 -3.92 -7.53 10.84
C THR A 9 -3.91 -7.36 12.35
N GLN A 10 -5.08 -7.26 13.00
CA GLN A 10 -5.16 -7.21 14.46
C GLN A 10 -4.62 -8.51 15.08
N SER A 11 -5.05 -9.66 14.58
CA SER A 11 -4.55 -10.97 15.05
C SER A 11 -3.03 -11.07 14.92
N LEU A 12 -2.46 -10.65 13.78
CA LEU A 12 -0.99 -10.64 13.60
C LEU A 12 -0.29 -9.68 14.57
N SER A 13 -0.91 -8.54 14.88
CA SER A 13 -0.38 -7.59 15.84
C SER A 13 -0.37 -8.18 17.26
N ASP A 14 -1.44 -8.87 17.64
CA ASP A 14 -1.57 -9.50 18.96
C ASP A 14 -0.53 -10.63 19.13
N ASP A 15 -0.36 -11.46 18.09
CA ASP A 15 0.67 -12.51 18.04
C ASP A 15 2.09 -11.91 18.18
N ALA A 16 2.36 -10.81 17.48
CA ALA A 16 3.64 -10.11 17.56
C ALA A 16 3.88 -9.51 18.96
N VAL A 17 2.86 -8.93 19.61
CA VAL A 17 2.96 -8.43 20.99
C VAL A 17 3.22 -9.57 21.97
N ALA A 18 2.54 -10.71 21.82
CA ALA A 18 2.77 -11.90 22.63
C ALA A 18 4.21 -12.44 22.49
N ALA A 19 4.80 -12.30 21.30
CA ALA A 19 6.21 -12.60 21.03
C ALA A 19 7.20 -11.54 21.58
N GLY A 20 6.69 -10.41 22.06
CA GLY A 20 7.46 -9.33 22.69
C GLY A 20 7.73 -8.11 21.81
N ALA A 21 7.07 -8.01 20.65
CA ALA A 21 7.11 -6.80 19.83
C ALA A 21 6.40 -5.63 20.54
N ARG A 22 6.80 -4.40 20.19
CA ARG A 22 6.18 -3.17 20.66
C ARG A 22 5.70 -2.36 19.47
N PHE A 23 4.43 -1.96 19.48
CA PHE A 23 3.85 -1.07 18.47
C PHE A 23 3.79 0.36 19.00
N LEU A 24 4.55 1.26 18.38
CA LEU A 24 4.59 2.68 18.74
C LEU A 24 3.62 3.48 17.85
N LEU A 25 2.32 3.21 17.98
CA LEU A 25 1.28 3.87 17.17
C LEU A 25 1.16 5.37 17.46
N GLY A 26 0.64 6.13 16.50
CA GLY A 26 0.54 7.60 16.60
C GLY A 26 1.91 8.29 16.53
N ASN A 27 2.87 7.65 15.87
CA ASN A 27 4.19 8.22 15.60
C ASN A 27 4.49 8.07 14.10
N GLU A 28 5.15 9.08 13.56
CA GLU A 28 5.63 9.09 12.20
C GLU A 28 7.15 9.25 12.23
N VAL A 29 7.84 8.55 11.33
CA VAL A 29 9.29 8.69 11.17
C VAL A 29 9.61 9.97 10.37
N ALA A 30 10.28 10.91 11.01
CA ALA A 30 10.71 12.18 10.43
C ALA A 30 12.08 12.07 9.74
N SER A 31 13.06 11.43 10.38
CA SER A 31 14.36 11.13 9.77
C SER A 31 14.94 9.83 10.34
N VAL A 32 15.93 9.29 9.64
CA VAL A 32 16.73 8.17 10.13
C VAL A 32 18.18 8.53 9.85
N ASP A 33 18.96 8.68 10.93
CA ASP A 33 20.35 9.07 10.87
C ASP A 33 21.26 7.87 11.15
N VAL A 34 22.38 7.79 10.45
CA VAL A 34 23.38 6.73 10.66
C VAL A 34 24.32 7.16 11.78
N ALA A 35 24.21 6.51 12.94
CA ALA A 35 24.99 6.79 14.13
C ALA A 35 25.99 5.65 14.40
N GLY A 36 27.08 5.60 13.64
CA GLY A 36 28.13 4.58 13.76
C GLY A 36 27.63 3.17 13.44
N ASP A 37 27.52 2.31 14.46
CA ASP A 37 27.02 0.93 14.31
C ASP A 37 25.49 0.81 14.39
N ARG A 38 24.78 1.94 14.50
CA ARG A 38 23.33 2.02 14.73
C ARG A 38 22.65 3.03 13.83
N LEU A 39 21.33 3.01 13.88
CA LEU A 39 20.43 3.99 13.28
C LEU A 39 19.67 4.70 14.39
N ASP A 40 19.61 6.03 14.31
CA ASP A 40 18.78 6.87 15.17
C ASP A 40 17.52 7.25 14.39
N VAL A 41 16.37 6.71 14.82
CA VAL A 41 15.06 6.95 14.19
C VAL A 41 14.38 8.10 14.90
N HIS A 42 14.33 9.26 14.25
CA HIS A 42 13.67 10.44 14.76
C HIS A 42 12.18 10.41 14.41
N LEU A 43 11.34 10.68 15.41
CA LEU A 43 9.90 10.79 15.22
C LEU A 43 9.51 12.24 14.96
N ALA A 44 8.36 12.45 14.33
CA ALA A 44 7.76 13.77 14.17
C ALA A 44 7.57 14.47 15.52
N ASP A 45 7.60 15.81 15.51
CA ASP A 45 7.52 16.64 16.72
C ASP A 45 6.22 16.46 17.50
N ARG A 46 6.31 16.65 18.82
CA ARG A 46 5.16 16.61 19.71
C ARG A 46 4.09 17.64 19.39
N GLY A 47 2.83 17.19 19.41
CA GLY A 47 1.66 18.04 19.26
C GLY A 47 1.19 18.21 17.81
N GLY A 48 1.87 17.56 16.86
CA GLY A 48 1.36 17.44 15.50
C GLY A 48 0.10 16.58 15.44
N TYR A 49 -0.71 16.80 14.40
CA TYR A 49 -1.80 15.90 14.06
C TYR A 49 -1.90 15.74 12.54
N ARG A 50 -2.34 14.56 12.10
CA ARG A 50 -2.76 14.32 10.72
C ARG A 50 -4.27 14.12 10.68
N ILE A 51 -4.90 14.67 9.65
CA ILE A 51 -6.31 14.45 9.34
C ILE A 51 -6.39 13.59 8.09
N PHE A 52 -6.94 12.39 8.21
CA PHE A 52 -7.27 11.54 7.07
C PHE A 52 -8.74 11.76 6.70
N ASN A 53 -8.98 12.25 5.48
CA ASN A 53 -10.31 12.49 4.96
C ASN A 53 -10.78 11.30 4.11
N ASP A 54 -11.36 10.28 4.74
CA ASP A 54 -12.01 9.17 4.03
C ASP A 54 -13.43 9.60 3.59
N PRO A 55 -13.95 9.11 2.44
CA PRO A 55 -15.32 9.41 2.00
C PRO A 55 -16.41 9.11 3.04
N ARG A 56 -16.13 8.20 3.99
CA ARG A 56 -17.07 7.75 5.03
C ARG A 56 -16.85 8.46 6.37
N ARG A 57 -15.63 8.95 6.66
CA ARG A 57 -15.29 9.57 7.95
C ARG A 57 -14.01 10.40 7.89
N LYS A 58 -13.88 11.35 8.83
CA LYS A 58 -12.61 12.00 9.13
C LYS A 58 -11.93 11.29 10.30
N ILE A 59 -10.63 11.02 10.18
CA ILE A 59 -9.82 10.39 11.23
C ILE A 59 -8.72 11.37 11.61
N LEU A 60 -8.71 11.79 12.88
CA LEU A 60 -7.64 12.59 13.46
C LEU A 60 -6.65 11.65 14.14
N VAL A 61 -5.37 11.74 13.77
CA VAL A 61 -4.28 10.99 14.41
C VAL A 61 -3.29 11.99 14.98
N LEU A 62 -3.12 11.96 16.30
CA LEU A 62 -2.03 12.68 16.95
C LEU A 62 -0.71 12.02 16.54
N VAL A 63 0.23 12.81 16.05
CA VAL A 63 1.57 12.38 15.64
C VAL A 63 2.62 12.97 16.57
N GLY A 64 3.72 12.24 16.74
CA GLY A 64 4.86 12.69 17.54
C GLY A 64 4.57 12.63 19.03
N ARG A 65 4.86 11.48 19.67
CA ARG A 65 4.71 11.35 21.13
C ARG A 65 6.01 11.54 21.90
N GLY A 66 7.13 11.82 21.24
CA GLY A 66 8.44 11.99 21.88
C GLY A 66 9.45 12.66 20.95
N ASN A 67 10.42 13.36 21.55
CA ASN A 67 11.48 14.05 20.83
C ASN A 67 12.81 13.27 20.85
N GLU A 68 12.91 12.21 21.65
CA GLU A 68 14.11 11.37 21.73
C GLU A 68 14.13 10.35 20.59
N PRO A 69 15.26 10.19 19.88
CA PRO A 69 15.37 9.22 18.81
C PRO A 69 15.32 7.78 19.33
N HIS A 70 14.69 6.90 18.56
CA HIS A 70 14.72 5.48 18.81
C HIS A 70 15.93 4.84 18.14
N ARG A 71 16.83 4.28 18.96
CA ARG A 71 18.04 3.62 18.47
C ARG A 71 17.74 2.19 18.05
N THR A 72 18.17 1.81 16.85
CA THR A 72 18.10 0.42 16.35
C THR A 72 19.41 0.01 15.66
N ARG A 73 19.65 -1.30 15.56
CA ARG A 73 20.77 -1.87 14.80
C ARG A 73 20.43 -2.11 13.34
N PHE A 74 19.15 -2.31 13.05
CA PHE A 74 18.65 -2.62 11.71
C PHE A 74 17.24 -2.04 11.52
N LEU A 75 16.95 -1.56 10.31
CA LEU A 75 15.66 -0.98 9.93
C LEU A 75 15.06 -1.75 8.75
N ILE A 76 13.84 -2.25 8.89
CA ILE A 76 13.06 -2.76 7.76
C ILE A 76 12.00 -1.72 7.39
N ASN A 77 12.15 -1.10 6.23
CA ASN A 77 11.19 -0.15 5.70
C ASN A 77 10.11 -0.90 4.89
N CYS A 78 8.91 -0.94 5.46
CA CYS A 78 7.68 -1.46 4.85
C CYS A 78 6.56 -0.41 4.89
N ALA A 79 6.91 0.87 4.69
CA ALA A 79 6.02 2.02 4.90
C ALA A 79 4.93 2.21 3.82
N GLY A 80 4.60 1.17 3.05
CA GLY A 80 3.60 1.20 1.99
C GLY A 80 3.88 2.35 1.03
N GLY A 81 2.90 3.22 0.78
CA GLY A 81 3.08 4.34 -0.13
C GLY A 81 4.19 5.33 0.24
N ASN A 82 4.73 5.34 1.47
CA ASN A 82 5.85 6.22 1.84
C ASN A 82 7.22 5.51 1.81
N SER A 83 7.29 4.28 1.31
CA SER A 83 8.52 3.47 1.34
C SER A 83 9.64 4.06 0.51
N ILE A 84 9.34 4.65 -0.66
CA ILE A 84 10.32 5.32 -1.52
C ILE A 84 10.90 6.56 -0.82
N ASP A 85 10.05 7.43 -0.29
CA ASP A 85 10.48 8.65 0.40
C ASP A 85 11.39 8.31 1.61
N LEU A 86 11.04 7.28 2.38
CA LEU A 86 11.89 6.83 3.49
C LEU A 86 13.19 6.15 3.03
N ALA A 87 13.21 5.51 1.85
CA ALA A 87 14.44 4.99 1.25
C ALA A 87 15.38 6.11 0.80
N HIS A 88 14.84 7.15 0.15
CA HIS A 88 15.60 8.31 -0.29
C HIS A 88 16.26 9.05 0.89
N ARG A 89 15.58 9.14 2.04
CA ARG A 89 16.16 9.73 3.26
C ARG A 89 17.42 9.00 3.75
N LEU A 90 17.57 7.72 3.40
CA LEU A 90 18.76 6.91 3.68
C LEU A 90 19.72 6.80 2.48
N GLY A 91 19.48 7.58 1.41
CA GLY A 91 20.29 7.56 0.19
C GLY A 91 20.10 6.32 -0.69
N VAL A 92 19.03 5.56 -0.48
CA VAL A 92 18.75 4.29 -1.17
C VAL A 92 17.63 4.49 -2.19
N GLY A 93 17.72 3.88 -3.38
CA GLY A 93 16.64 3.87 -4.37
C GLY A 93 16.39 5.19 -5.09
N LEU A 94 17.42 6.04 -5.22
CA LEU A 94 17.35 7.35 -5.88
C LEU A 94 17.06 7.26 -7.40
N GLU A 95 17.13 6.06 -7.97
CA GLU A 95 16.67 5.72 -9.31
C GLU A 95 15.16 5.60 -9.46
N TYR A 96 14.41 5.54 -8.35
CA TYR A 96 12.96 5.33 -8.35
C TYR A 96 12.22 6.59 -7.88
N THR A 97 10.99 6.74 -8.37
CA THR A 97 9.98 7.66 -7.85
C THR A 97 8.65 6.93 -7.75
N ASP A 98 7.66 7.52 -7.08
CA ASP A 98 6.32 6.95 -7.01
C ASP A 98 5.23 7.92 -7.47
N LEU A 99 4.11 7.33 -7.90
CA LEU A 99 2.83 7.97 -8.15
C LEU A 99 1.73 7.29 -7.37
N TYR A 100 0.63 7.99 -7.16
CA TYR A 100 -0.47 7.51 -6.35
C TYR A 100 -1.75 7.47 -7.16
N PHE A 101 -2.40 6.32 -7.15
CA PHE A 101 -3.67 6.09 -7.81
C PHE A 101 -4.70 5.72 -6.75
N ARG A 102 -5.69 6.59 -6.55
CA ARG A 102 -6.85 6.29 -5.71
C ARG A 102 -7.82 5.40 -6.47
N GLY A 103 -8.05 4.22 -5.91
CA GLY A 103 -9.13 3.31 -6.25
C GLY A 103 -10.42 3.69 -5.52
N GLU A 104 -11.46 4.11 -6.24
CA GLU A 104 -12.78 4.40 -5.66
C GLU A 104 -13.83 3.37 -6.04
N TYR A 105 -14.60 2.91 -5.06
CA TYR A 105 -15.68 1.95 -5.25
C TYR A 105 -17.05 2.60 -5.04
N TRP A 106 -18.11 1.96 -5.55
CA TRP A 106 -19.49 2.28 -5.22
C TRP A 106 -20.15 1.12 -4.49
N GLU A 107 -20.86 1.41 -3.40
CA GLU A 107 -21.63 0.41 -2.68
C GLU A 107 -22.93 0.11 -3.42
N ILE A 108 -23.29 -1.17 -3.52
CA ILE A 108 -24.51 -1.64 -4.17
C ILE A 108 -25.65 -1.76 -3.14
N ASP A 109 -26.86 -1.42 -3.53
CA ASP A 109 -28.06 -1.65 -2.72
C ASP A 109 -28.21 -3.14 -2.39
N PRO A 110 -28.43 -3.50 -1.11
CA PRO A 110 -28.69 -4.88 -0.70
C PRO A 110 -29.77 -5.61 -1.53
N ALA A 111 -30.80 -4.90 -2.02
CA ALA A 111 -31.85 -5.47 -2.87
C ALA A 111 -31.31 -6.10 -4.17
N TYR A 112 -30.12 -5.67 -4.63
CA TYR A 112 -29.50 -6.14 -5.87
C TYR A 112 -28.26 -7.03 -5.65
N TYR A 113 -28.04 -7.56 -4.45
CA TYR A 113 -26.94 -8.49 -4.18
C TYR A 113 -27.04 -9.80 -4.97
N HIS A 114 -28.24 -10.15 -5.45
CA HIS A 114 -28.48 -11.31 -6.29
C HIS A 114 -27.83 -11.23 -7.68
N LEU A 115 -27.35 -10.06 -8.11
CA LEU A 115 -26.69 -9.88 -9.40
C LEU A 115 -25.42 -10.74 -9.55
N ALA A 116 -24.67 -10.94 -8.46
CA ALA A 116 -23.52 -11.82 -8.44
C ALA A 116 -23.19 -12.32 -7.03
N SER A 117 -23.11 -13.65 -6.89
CA SER A 117 -22.81 -14.33 -5.63
C SER A 117 -21.31 -14.53 -5.35
N ARG A 118 -20.45 -14.17 -6.31
CA ARG A 118 -18.99 -14.28 -6.23
C ARG A 118 -18.33 -12.99 -6.71
N ASN A 119 -17.05 -12.82 -6.36
CA ASN A 119 -16.25 -11.74 -6.95
C ASN A 119 -16.11 -11.95 -8.46
N ILE A 120 -16.19 -10.88 -9.23
CA ILE A 120 -15.97 -10.90 -10.68
C ILE A 120 -14.84 -9.93 -10.97
N TYR A 121 -13.75 -10.46 -11.52
CA TYR A 121 -12.61 -9.69 -12.00
C TYR A 121 -12.60 -9.74 -13.52
N THR A 122 -12.47 -8.58 -14.15
CA THR A 122 -12.30 -8.47 -15.60
C THR A 122 -10.83 -8.72 -15.96
N VAL A 123 -10.61 -9.17 -17.19
CA VAL A 123 -9.27 -9.15 -17.78
C VAL A 123 -8.88 -7.69 -18.00
N PRO A 124 -7.71 -7.23 -17.52
CA PRO A 124 -7.33 -5.84 -17.63
C PRO A 124 -7.10 -5.47 -19.10
N ARG A 125 -7.69 -4.35 -19.54
CA ARG A 125 -7.43 -3.75 -20.86
C ARG A 125 -5.99 -3.26 -21.00
N HIS A 126 -5.43 -2.82 -19.87
CA HIS A 126 -4.09 -2.27 -19.73
C HIS A 126 -3.24 -3.18 -18.83
N PRO A 127 -2.46 -4.13 -19.39
CA PRO A 127 -1.63 -5.05 -18.61
C PRO A 127 -0.57 -4.34 -17.74
N GLU A 128 -0.20 -3.12 -18.09
CA GLU A 128 0.66 -2.21 -17.34
C GLU A 128 0.01 -1.73 -16.04
N LEU A 129 -1.32 -1.60 -16.03
CA LEU A 129 -2.11 -1.05 -14.94
C LEU A 129 -3.36 -1.91 -14.73
N PRO A 130 -3.19 -3.14 -14.24
CA PRO A 130 -4.29 -4.11 -14.17
C PRO A 130 -5.37 -3.76 -13.15
N PHE A 131 -5.19 -2.66 -12.41
CA PHE A 131 -6.09 -2.18 -11.36
C PHE A 131 -7.08 -1.12 -11.84
N LEU A 132 -7.07 -0.75 -13.13
CA LEU A 132 -7.96 0.28 -13.68
C LEU A 132 -9.37 -0.22 -13.96
N ASP A 133 -9.53 -1.53 -14.19
CA ASP A 133 -10.81 -2.07 -14.59
C ASP A 133 -11.71 -2.43 -13.40
N PRO A 134 -13.02 -2.14 -13.50
CA PRO A 134 -13.93 -2.37 -12.40
C PRO A 134 -14.16 -3.86 -12.16
N HIS A 135 -14.32 -4.19 -10.89
CA HIS A 135 -14.58 -5.53 -10.37
C HIS A 135 -15.82 -5.49 -9.49
N TRP A 136 -16.60 -6.57 -9.54
CA TRP A 136 -17.61 -6.81 -8.52
C TRP A 136 -16.96 -7.49 -7.32
N ILE A 137 -17.01 -6.86 -6.16
CA ILE A 137 -16.36 -7.33 -4.94
C ILE A 137 -17.39 -7.57 -3.86
N ILE A 138 -17.31 -8.74 -3.24
CA ILE A 138 -18.00 -9.10 -2.01
C ILE A 138 -17.01 -8.90 -0.86
N ARG A 139 -17.31 -7.95 0.02
CA ARG A 139 -16.53 -7.65 1.21
C ARG A 139 -16.78 -8.71 2.30
N ALA A 140 -15.88 -8.80 3.27
CA ALA A 140 -15.98 -9.77 4.36
C ALA A 140 -17.21 -9.55 5.26
N ASP A 141 -17.69 -8.30 5.36
CA ASP A 141 -18.93 -7.93 6.05
C ASP A 141 -20.20 -8.17 5.20
N GLY A 142 -20.05 -8.77 4.01
CA GLY A 142 -21.15 -9.04 3.09
C GLY A 142 -21.57 -7.83 2.25
N ARG A 143 -20.94 -6.66 2.35
CA ARG A 143 -21.26 -5.56 1.41
C ARG A 143 -20.78 -5.89 0.01
N ARG A 144 -21.51 -5.40 -1.00
CA ARG A 144 -21.11 -5.52 -2.41
C ARG A 144 -20.67 -4.15 -2.91
N GLU A 145 -19.52 -4.13 -3.55
CA GLU A 145 -18.93 -2.93 -4.10
C GLU A 145 -18.53 -3.16 -5.56
N ILE A 146 -18.69 -2.13 -6.39
CA ILE A 146 -18.27 -2.12 -7.80
C ILE A 146 -17.17 -1.07 -7.99
N GLY A 147 -16.05 -1.47 -8.61
CA GLY A 147 -14.90 -0.62 -8.87
C GLY A 147 -13.58 -1.39 -8.87
N PRO A 148 -12.42 -0.73 -8.89
CA PRO A 148 -12.24 0.70 -8.66
C PRO A 148 -12.32 1.57 -9.93
N ASN A 149 -12.59 2.87 -9.76
CA ASN A 149 -12.06 3.90 -10.66
C ASN A 149 -10.60 4.19 -10.25
N ALA A 150 -9.73 4.58 -11.18
CA ALA A 150 -8.36 4.96 -10.83
C ALA A 150 -8.13 6.45 -11.03
N VAL A 151 -7.82 7.17 -9.96
CA VAL A 151 -7.64 8.63 -10.01
C VAL A 151 -6.22 8.96 -9.55
N PRO A 152 -5.39 9.64 -10.35
CA PRO A 152 -4.13 10.18 -9.88
C PRO A 152 -4.37 11.15 -8.71
N VAL A 153 -3.65 10.95 -7.60
CA VAL A 153 -3.75 11.78 -6.39
C VAL A 153 -2.38 12.23 -5.90
N ALA A 154 -2.36 13.30 -5.10
CA ALA A 154 -1.13 13.92 -4.63
C ALA A 154 -0.28 13.03 -3.71
N GLY A 155 -0.90 12.14 -2.95
CA GLY A 155 -0.16 11.36 -1.95
C GLY A 155 -0.87 10.10 -1.47
N PRO A 156 -0.18 9.32 -0.62
CA PRO A 156 -0.63 8.01 -0.14
C PRO A 156 -1.91 8.04 0.70
N TYR A 157 -2.27 9.22 1.20
CA TYR A 157 -3.36 9.42 2.14
C TYR A 157 -4.52 10.26 1.57
N THR A 158 -4.47 10.59 0.28
CA THR A 158 -5.49 11.39 -0.39
C THR A 158 -6.69 10.56 -0.79
N TYR A 159 -7.52 10.22 0.20
CA TYR A 159 -8.74 9.42 0.05
C TYR A 159 -9.96 10.23 -0.44
N ARG A 160 -9.86 11.56 -0.52
CA ARG A 160 -10.89 12.45 -1.07
C ARG A 160 -10.24 13.60 -1.85
N GLY A 161 -10.88 14.08 -2.92
CA GLY A 161 -10.35 15.18 -3.75
C GLY A 161 -9.10 14.76 -4.54
N PHE A 162 -8.28 15.72 -4.99
CA PHE A 162 -7.03 15.42 -5.71
C PHE A 162 -5.77 15.65 -4.87
N PHE A 163 -5.87 16.49 -3.85
CA PHE A 163 -4.80 16.85 -2.93
C PHE A 163 -5.41 17.17 -1.56
N ASP A 164 -4.72 16.77 -0.50
CA ASP A 164 -5.07 17.19 0.87
C ASP A 164 -4.41 18.54 1.21
N ASP A 165 -3.18 18.76 0.72
CA ASP A 165 -2.43 20.02 0.83
C ASP A 165 -1.69 20.32 -0.49
N PRO A 166 -1.93 21.48 -1.13
CA PRO A 166 -1.17 21.92 -2.31
C PRO A 166 0.35 21.98 -2.11
N LYS A 167 0.82 22.21 -0.87
CA LYS A 167 2.25 22.22 -0.54
C LYS A 167 2.87 20.83 -0.62
N GLU A 168 2.18 19.79 -0.13
CA GLU A 168 2.63 18.40 -0.24
C GLU A 168 2.74 17.98 -1.71
N LEU A 169 1.77 18.38 -2.55
CA LEU A 169 1.82 18.16 -3.99
C LEU A 169 3.05 18.85 -4.63
N ALA A 170 3.32 20.10 -4.29
CA ALA A 170 4.45 20.85 -4.84
C ALA A 170 5.80 20.25 -4.41
N THR A 171 5.98 19.95 -3.11
CA THR A 171 7.20 19.28 -2.60
C THR A 171 7.43 17.95 -3.27
N LYS A 172 6.35 17.21 -3.55
CA LYS A 172 6.46 15.89 -4.16
C LYS A 172 6.69 15.96 -5.66
N LEU A 173 6.05 16.85 -6.40
CA LEU A 173 6.32 17.04 -7.84
C LEU A 173 7.72 17.60 -8.09
N LEU A 174 8.19 18.51 -7.22
CA LEU A 174 9.50 19.16 -7.34
C LEU A 174 10.63 18.40 -6.65
N GLY A 175 10.30 17.41 -5.83
CA GLY A 175 11.27 16.61 -5.09
C GLY A 175 12.14 15.73 -5.98
N SER A 176 13.36 15.46 -5.54
CA SER A 176 14.27 14.52 -6.20
C SER A 176 13.68 13.10 -6.22
N PRO A 177 13.90 12.29 -7.29
CA PRO A 177 14.53 12.64 -8.55
C PRO A 177 13.57 13.34 -9.53
N LEU A 178 13.74 14.66 -9.69
CA LEU A 178 12.91 15.50 -10.56
C LEU A 178 12.94 15.04 -12.03
N ARG A 179 14.09 14.52 -12.48
CA ARG A 179 14.26 14.01 -13.85
C ARG A 179 13.34 12.83 -14.17
N ASN A 180 13.09 11.95 -13.21
CA ASN A 180 12.21 10.79 -13.40
C ASN A 180 10.76 11.23 -13.50
N LYS A 181 10.35 12.20 -12.67
CA LYS A 181 9.00 12.80 -12.70
C LYS A 181 8.75 13.53 -14.01
N LEU A 182 9.73 14.30 -14.50
CA LEU A 182 9.64 14.96 -15.80
C LEU A 182 9.53 13.97 -16.95
N ARG A 183 10.29 12.86 -16.91
CA ARG A 183 10.19 11.78 -17.92
C ARG A 183 8.83 11.10 -17.92
N LEU A 184 8.24 10.90 -16.76
CA LEU A 184 6.90 10.34 -16.61
C LEU A 184 5.83 11.27 -17.17
N LEU A 185 5.93 12.58 -16.93
CA LEU A 185 4.99 13.57 -17.48
C LEU A 185 5.02 13.68 -19.01
N VAL A 186 6.09 13.21 -19.65
CA VAL A 186 6.20 13.13 -21.12
C VAL A 186 6.04 11.70 -21.64
N ASN A 187 5.79 10.72 -20.76
CA ASN A 187 5.54 9.34 -21.16
C ASN A 187 4.14 9.27 -21.83
N PRO A 188 4.05 8.88 -23.12
CA PRO A 188 2.78 8.81 -23.84
C PRO A 188 1.75 7.88 -23.18
N ASP A 189 2.21 6.78 -22.60
CA ASP A 189 1.34 5.80 -21.93
C ASP A 189 0.74 6.42 -20.66
N PHE A 190 1.54 7.18 -19.92
CA PHE A 190 1.07 7.91 -18.74
C PHE A 190 0.10 9.04 -19.11
N ILE A 191 0.36 9.80 -20.18
CA ILE A 191 -0.53 10.88 -20.64
C ILE A 191 -1.87 10.29 -21.09
N THR A 192 -1.84 9.22 -21.88
CA THR A 192 -3.05 8.55 -22.39
C THR A 192 -3.88 8.02 -21.21
N LEU A 193 -3.23 7.32 -20.29
CA LEU A 193 -3.85 6.87 -19.05
C LEU A 193 -4.48 8.01 -18.28
N ALA A 194 -3.71 9.08 -18.01
CA ALA A 194 -4.18 10.19 -17.19
C ALA A 194 -5.39 10.87 -17.84
N ALA A 195 -5.39 11.03 -19.16
CA ALA A 195 -6.51 11.61 -19.90
C ALA A 195 -7.77 10.73 -19.84
N GLU A 196 -7.64 9.42 -20.05
CA GLU A 196 -8.75 8.47 -20.01
C GLU A 196 -9.33 8.32 -18.60
N GLU A 197 -8.46 8.26 -17.59
CA GLU A 197 -8.88 8.05 -16.21
C GLU A 197 -9.39 9.34 -15.54
N TRP A 198 -8.88 10.52 -15.90
CA TRP A 198 -9.45 11.78 -15.44
C TRP A 198 -10.88 12.00 -15.95
N ALA A 199 -11.19 11.52 -17.16
CA ALA A 199 -12.54 11.56 -17.71
C ALA A 199 -13.47 10.51 -17.06
N SER A 200 -12.92 9.41 -16.51
CA SER A 200 -13.66 8.32 -15.87
C SER A 200 -13.97 8.60 -14.39
N SER A 201 -13.02 9.27 -13.74
CA SER A 201 -13.04 9.77 -12.37
C SER A 201 -14.30 10.61 -12.12
N VAL A 202 -15.13 10.20 -11.16
CA VAL A 202 -16.31 10.91 -10.58
C VAL A 202 -17.69 10.55 -11.16
N SER A 203 -17.84 9.95 -12.35
CA SER A 203 -19.20 9.67 -12.86
C SER A 203 -19.73 8.27 -12.49
N LYS A 204 -20.74 8.24 -11.62
CA LYS A 204 -21.57 7.06 -11.32
C LYS A 204 -22.09 6.37 -12.59
N GLY A 205 -22.41 7.15 -13.62
CA GLY A 205 -22.88 6.64 -14.91
C GLY A 205 -21.80 5.93 -15.71
N VAL A 206 -20.57 6.46 -15.70
CA VAL A 206 -19.43 5.85 -16.40
C VAL A 206 -19.04 4.53 -15.74
N MET A 207 -18.96 4.48 -14.41
CA MET A 207 -18.71 3.24 -13.66
C MET A 207 -19.76 2.17 -14.00
N ALA A 208 -21.06 2.54 -13.97
CA ALA A 208 -22.13 1.60 -14.30
C ALA A 208 -22.03 1.10 -15.75
N LYS A 209 -21.69 1.98 -16.71
CA LYS A 209 -21.51 1.62 -18.12
C LYS A 209 -20.35 0.63 -18.31
N ARG A 210 -19.20 0.87 -17.68
CA ARG A 210 -18.06 -0.06 -17.72
C ARG A 210 -18.41 -1.41 -17.10
N ALA A 211 -19.07 -1.39 -15.93
CA ALA A 211 -19.47 -2.61 -15.24
C ALA A 211 -20.58 -3.39 -15.99
N GLN A 212 -21.41 -2.73 -16.80
CA GLN A 212 -22.41 -3.39 -17.63
C GLN A 212 -21.82 -4.30 -18.72
N GLU A 213 -20.54 -4.15 -19.07
CA GLU A 213 -19.87 -5.05 -20.02
C GLU A 213 -19.75 -6.48 -19.48
N PHE A 214 -19.55 -6.65 -18.17
CA PHE A 214 -19.48 -7.97 -17.53
C PHE A 214 -20.69 -8.27 -16.63
N LEU A 215 -21.50 -7.27 -16.30
CA LEU A 215 -22.72 -7.40 -15.52
C LEU A 215 -23.89 -6.62 -16.15
N PRO A 216 -24.46 -7.09 -17.28
CA PRO A 216 -25.41 -6.31 -18.09
C PRO A 216 -26.71 -5.89 -17.38
N ALA A 217 -27.08 -6.61 -16.32
CA ALA A 217 -28.25 -6.30 -15.50
C ALA A 217 -28.03 -5.12 -14.54
N LEU A 218 -26.78 -4.70 -14.30
CA LEU A 218 -26.47 -3.56 -13.43
C LEU A 218 -27.12 -2.28 -13.96
N ARG A 219 -27.61 -1.43 -13.07
CA ARG A 219 -28.18 -0.12 -13.37
C ARG A 219 -27.54 0.92 -12.48
N VAL A 220 -27.42 2.15 -13.00
CA VAL A 220 -26.87 3.30 -12.26
C VAL A 220 -27.55 3.47 -10.89
N LYS A 221 -28.88 3.30 -10.81
CA LYS A 221 -29.63 3.45 -9.56
C LYS A 221 -29.26 2.45 -8.46
N TYR A 222 -28.59 1.33 -8.79
CA TYR A 222 -28.20 0.31 -7.81
C TYR A 222 -26.96 0.72 -7.01
N LEU A 223 -26.16 1.65 -7.52
CA LEU A 223 -25.01 2.21 -6.81
C LEU A 223 -25.56 3.25 -5.83
N VAL A 224 -25.56 2.97 -4.53
CA VAL A 224 -26.29 3.81 -3.55
C VAL A 224 -25.45 4.93 -2.96
N ARG A 225 -24.15 4.70 -2.76
CA ARG A 225 -23.22 5.69 -2.17
C ARG A 225 -21.76 5.33 -2.48
N PRO A 226 -20.82 6.28 -2.31
CA PRO A 226 -19.39 5.97 -2.35
C PRO A 226 -19.03 4.84 -1.39
N GLY A 227 -18.29 3.88 -1.91
CA GLY A 227 -17.78 2.69 -1.23
C GLY A 227 -16.43 2.96 -0.58
N THR A 228 -15.59 1.92 -0.51
CA THR A 228 -14.26 2.02 0.09
C THR A 228 -13.36 2.80 -0.87
N ALA A 229 -12.41 3.58 -0.34
CA ALA A 229 -11.33 4.14 -1.13
C ALA A 229 -9.99 3.54 -0.67
N GLY A 230 -9.10 3.29 -1.61
CA GLY A 230 -7.74 2.86 -1.34
C GLY A 230 -6.77 3.62 -2.24
N VAL A 231 -5.55 3.88 -1.80
CA VAL A 231 -4.53 4.51 -2.63
C VAL A 231 -3.40 3.52 -2.86
N ARG A 232 -3.08 3.27 -4.13
CA ARG A 232 -1.97 2.43 -4.55
C ARG A 232 -0.79 3.32 -4.93
N ALA A 233 0.38 3.04 -4.39
CA ALA A 233 1.63 3.65 -4.84
C ALA A 233 2.21 2.80 -5.97
N SER A 234 2.39 3.39 -7.15
CA SER A 234 3.03 2.76 -8.30
C SER A 234 4.42 3.34 -8.48
N VAL A 235 5.44 2.47 -8.46
CA VAL A 235 6.83 2.88 -8.60
C VAL A 235 7.20 3.04 -10.07
N VAL A 236 7.98 4.08 -10.36
CA VAL A 236 8.49 4.45 -11.68
C VAL A 236 10.00 4.50 -11.63
N ASP A 237 10.66 3.93 -12.63
CA ASP A 237 12.11 3.87 -12.72
C ASP A 237 12.76 5.11 -13.40
N ARG A 238 14.06 5.04 -13.72
CA ARG A 238 14.79 6.11 -14.43
C ARG A 238 14.35 6.27 -15.89
N GLY A 239 13.80 5.23 -16.50
CA GLY A 239 13.24 5.23 -17.85
C GLY A 239 11.93 6.02 -17.92
N GLY A 240 11.19 6.05 -16.81
CA GLY A 240 9.83 6.58 -16.76
C GLY A 240 8.79 5.47 -16.88
N ASP A 241 9.19 4.21 -16.68
CA ASP A 241 8.34 3.03 -16.80
C ASP A 241 7.83 2.56 -15.45
N PHE A 242 6.59 2.07 -15.42
CA PHE A 242 6.01 1.48 -14.21
C PHE A 242 6.63 0.13 -13.88
N VAL A 243 7.12 -0.03 -12.66
CA VAL A 243 7.67 -1.30 -12.18
C VAL A 243 6.55 -2.16 -11.61
N LYS A 244 6.45 -3.40 -12.10
CA LYS A 244 5.39 -4.35 -11.70
C LYS A 244 5.83 -5.23 -10.53
N GLU A 245 7.11 -5.55 -10.50
CA GLU A 245 7.74 -6.47 -9.56
C GLU A 245 7.96 -5.84 -8.19
N ALA A 246 8.08 -6.71 -7.18
CA ALA A 246 8.56 -6.31 -5.87
C ALA A 246 9.95 -5.68 -5.98
N ILE A 247 10.10 -4.48 -5.44
CA ILE A 247 11.40 -3.81 -5.32
C ILE A 247 11.89 -3.96 -3.89
N GLU A 248 13.07 -4.57 -3.77
CA GLU A 248 13.82 -4.78 -2.54
C GLU A 248 15.17 -4.06 -2.65
N LEU A 249 15.42 -3.10 -1.77
CA LEU A 249 16.65 -2.30 -1.81
C LEU A 249 17.42 -2.50 -0.50
N PRO A 250 18.56 -3.21 -0.53
CA PRO A 250 19.46 -3.29 0.62
C PRO A 250 20.19 -1.96 0.81
N GLY A 251 20.27 -1.50 2.05
CA GLY A 251 21.10 -0.38 2.51
C GLY A 251 22.08 -0.83 3.60
N PRO A 252 22.99 0.06 4.05
CA PRO A 252 24.06 -0.33 4.98
C PRO A 252 23.60 -0.98 6.29
N ARG A 253 22.45 -0.55 6.84
CA ARG A 253 21.80 -1.12 8.04
C ARG A 253 20.28 -1.14 7.91
N SER A 254 19.83 -1.17 6.66
CA SER A 254 18.42 -1.03 6.34
C SER A 254 18.05 -1.92 5.17
N TYR A 255 16.78 -2.28 5.10
CA TYR A 255 16.24 -3.05 4.00
C TYR A 255 14.88 -2.47 3.64
N HIS A 256 14.70 -2.12 2.37
CA HIS A 256 13.56 -1.32 1.93
C HIS A 256 12.72 -2.14 0.95
N ILE A 257 11.47 -2.37 1.32
CA ILE A 257 10.46 -3.00 0.47
C ILE A 257 9.63 -1.86 -0.12
N THR A 258 9.93 -1.46 -1.36
CA THR A 258 9.42 -0.21 -1.93
C THR A 258 8.32 -0.36 -2.96
N ASN A 259 8.05 -1.59 -3.46
CA ASN A 259 6.98 -1.84 -4.43
C ASN A 259 6.28 -3.19 -4.26
N TYR A 260 5.64 -3.45 -3.12
CA TYR A 260 4.90 -4.71 -2.91
C TYR A 260 3.39 -4.53 -3.00
N ASN A 261 2.87 -4.50 -4.23
CA ASN A 261 1.47 -4.13 -4.48
C ASN A 261 0.52 -5.31 -4.72
N SER A 262 0.85 -6.26 -5.61
CA SER A 262 -0.01 -7.41 -5.95
C SER A 262 0.82 -8.69 -6.08
N PRO A 263 0.44 -9.81 -5.45
CA PRO A 263 -0.75 -10.02 -4.60
C PRO A 263 -0.48 -9.58 -3.14
N GLY A 264 -0.35 -8.27 -2.88
CA GLY A 264 0.20 -7.71 -1.64
C GLY A 264 -0.41 -8.30 -0.38
N ALA A 265 -1.71 -8.13 -0.16
CA ALA A 265 -2.33 -8.59 1.10
C ALA A 265 -2.40 -10.12 1.25
N THR A 266 -2.58 -10.86 0.14
CA THR A 266 -2.69 -12.33 0.16
C THR A 266 -1.32 -13.00 0.33
N GLY A 267 -0.30 -12.47 -0.34
CA GLY A 267 1.07 -12.99 -0.30
C GLY A 267 1.91 -12.44 0.85
N ALA A 268 1.50 -11.34 1.48
CA ALA A 268 2.26 -10.66 2.54
C ALA A 268 2.81 -11.61 3.62
N PRO A 269 2.04 -12.59 4.11
CA PRO A 269 2.55 -13.44 5.17
C PRO A 269 3.72 -14.34 4.69
N ALA A 270 3.58 -14.98 3.52
CA ALA A 270 4.65 -15.80 2.93
C ALA A 270 5.86 -14.94 2.54
N TYR A 271 5.61 -13.76 1.98
CA TYR A 271 6.67 -12.81 1.62
C TYR A 271 7.45 -12.33 2.85
N ALA A 272 6.76 -12.03 3.96
CA ALA A 272 7.41 -11.67 5.22
C ALA A 272 8.31 -12.80 5.74
N ALA A 273 7.85 -14.06 5.69
CA ALA A 273 8.64 -15.22 6.09
C ALA A 273 9.92 -15.35 5.24
N TRP A 274 9.78 -15.21 3.92
CA TRP A 274 10.89 -15.26 2.98
C TRP A 274 11.90 -14.12 3.20
N ILE A 275 11.45 -12.88 3.41
CA ILE A 275 12.31 -11.74 3.72
C ILE A 275 13.09 -11.96 5.01
N VAL A 276 12.42 -12.39 6.09
CA VAL A 276 13.07 -12.62 7.38
C VAL A 276 14.14 -13.69 7.26
N GLN A 277 13.87 -14.81 6.57
CA GLN A 277 14.87 -15.83 6.30
C GLN A 277 16.06 -15.28 5.50
N ARG A 278 15.79 -14.53 4.43
CA ARG A 278 16.83 -13.96 3.58
C ARG A 278 17.75 -13.03 4.38
N LEU A 279 17.17 -12.19 5.23
CA LEU A 279 17.91 -11.29 6.11
C LEU A 279 18.70 -12.03 7.19
N ALA A 280 18.13 -13.10 7.75
CA ALA A 280 18.83 -13.97 8.72
C ALA A 280 20.05 -14.65 8.07
N ARG A 281 19.89 -15.25 6.89
CA ARG A 281 20.99 -15.90 6.14
C ARG A 281 22.10 -14.93 5.75
N ALA A 282 21.76 -13.66 5.54
CA ALA A 282 22.72 -12.59 5.25
C ALA A 282 23.40 -12.00 6.51
N GLY A 283 23.09 -12.51 7.71
CA GLY A 283 23.66 -12.05 8.98
C GLY A 283 23.10 -10.73 9.50
N HIS A 284 22.08 -10.16 8.83
CA HIS A 284 21.49 -8.88 9.25
C HIS A 284 20.76 -8.97 10.60
N LEU A 285 20.34 -10.17 10.99
CA LEU A 285 19.55 -10.43 12.19
C LEU A 285 20.36 -11.10 13.33
N ASP A 286 21.67 -11.28 13.18
CA ASP A 286 22.55 -11.98 14.16
C ASP A 286 22.59 -11.30 15.54
N HIS A 287 22.22 -10.04 15.59
CA HIS A 287 22.12 -9.26 16.82
C HIS A 287 20.86 -9.62 17.65
N LEU A 288 19.93 -10.41 17.10
CA LEU A 288 18.73 -10.90 17.78
C LEU A 288 18.98 -12.27 18.39
N LYS A 289 18.43 -12.50 19.58
CA LYS A 289 18.44 -13.83 20.22
C LYS A 289 17.17 -14.59 19.85
N PRO A 290 17.26 -15.80 19.28
CA PRO A 290 16.10 -16.64 19.03
C PRO A 290 15.33 -16.87 20.33
N LYS A 291 14.00 -16.79 20.27
CA LYS A 291 13.11 -17.20 21.36
C LYS A 291 12.20 -18.31 20.86
N ALA A 292 11.98 -19.32 21.69
CA ALA A 292 11.01 -20.37 21.40
C ALA A 292 9.62 -19.75 21.20
N ALA A 293 8.92 -20.16 20.14
CA ALA A 293 7.58 -19.67 19.83
C ALA A 293 6.63 -19.98 20.99
N LYS A 294 5.99 -18.94 21.53
CA LYS A 294 4.95 -19.09 22.55
C LYS A 294 3.60 -19.16 21.85
N SER A 295 3.14 -20.38 21.63
CA SER A 295 1.85 -20.77 21.02
C SER A 295 1.77 -20.75 19.49
N ALA A 296 0.94 -21.67 18.98
CA ALA A 296 0.51 -21.74 17.59
C ALA A 296 -0.71 -20.83 17.41
N GLY A 297 -0.47 -19.57 17.03
CA GLY A 297 -1.54 -18.72 16.49
C GLY A 297 -2.04 -19.24 15.15
N SER A 298 -2.85 -18.47 14.43
CA SER A 298 -3.29 -18.84 13.06
C SER A 298 -2.14 -18.85 12.04
N TRP A 299 -0.94 -18.45 12.46
CA TRP A 299 0.26 -18.27 11.66
C TRP A 299 1.41 -19.12 12.21
N ASP A 300 2.01 -19.97 11.38
CA ASP A 300 3.16 -20.82 11.74
C ASP A 300 4.34 -20.49 10.82
N PHE A 301 5.33 -19.77 11.37
CA PHE A 301 6.50 -19.33 10.64
C PHE A 301 7.32 -20.51 10.10
N GLU A 302 7.59 -21.52 10.92
CA GLU A 302 8.45 -22.66 10.55
C GLU A 302 7.81 -23.48 9.43
N ARG A 303 6.51 -23.77 9.56
CA ARG A 303 5.76 -24.50 8.53
C ARG A 303 5.80 -23.78 7.18
N ILE A 304 5.69 -22.45 7.19
CA ILE A 304 5.63 -21.64 5.97
C ILE A 304 7.01 -21.51 5.35
N CYS A 305 8.02 -21.30 6.19
CA CYS A 305 9.43 -21.34 5.80
C CYS A 305 9.79 -22.66 5.14
N GLY A 306 9.41 -23.80 5.73
CA GLY A 306 9.64 -25.12 5.15
C GLY A 306 8.94 -25.31 3.80
N ALA A 307 7.71 -24.80 3.65
CA ALA A 307 6.98 -24.86 2.37
C ALA A 307 7.64 -24.02 1.25
N ILE A 308 8.25 -22.88 1.59
CA ILE A 308 8.97 -22.02 0.64
C ILE A 308 10.26 -22.69 0.14
N GLU A 309 10.95 -23.42 1.01
CA GLU A 309 12.22 -24.09 0.68
C GLU A 309 12.03 -25.43 -0.05
N THR A 310 10.82 -26.00 -0.03
CA THR A 310 10.52 -27.26 -0.71
C THR A 310 10.52 -27.03 -2.23
N PRO A 311 11.32 -27.78 -3.03
CA PRO A 311 11.28 -27.66 -4.49
C PRO A 311 9.86 -27.90 -5.01
N ALA A 312 9.42 -27.11 -5.98
CA ALA A 312 8.15 -27.38 -6.67
C ALA A 312 8.23 -28.78 -7.28
N SER A 313 7.45 -29.70 -6.73
CA SER A 313 7.31 -31.08 -7.20
C SER A 313 6.62 -31.15 -8.55
#